data_AF-A0A972E8C9-F1
#
_entry.id   AF-A0A972E8C9-F1
#
_cell.length_a   1.000
_cell.length_b   1.000
_cell.length_c   1.000
_cell.angle_alpha   90.00
_cell.angle_beta   90.00
_cell.angle_gamma   90.00
#
_symmetry.space_group_name_H-M   'P 1'
#
loop_
_entity.id
_entity.type
_entity.pdbx_description
1 polymer ?
#
loop_
_entity_poly.entity_id
_entity_poly.type
_entity_poly.pdbx_seq_one_letter_code
_entity_poly.pdbx_strand_id
1 'polypeptide(L)' 'MIDLTEPLNGRELEILRRIAKGQSSTQIAEALHLRPNTILWYRKRLHLKFDVHSIAELVVAATEQGII' A
#
# COMPACT_ATOMS: atom_id res chain seq x y z
N MET A 1 -6.22 -9.61 -14.69
CA MET A 1 -5.23 -10.41 -13.94
C MET A 1 -4.33 -9.41 -13.23
N ILE A 2 -4.13 -9.51 -11.92
CA ILE A 2 -3.09 -8.70 -11.24
C ILE A 2 -1.80 -9.48 -11.42
N ASP A 3 -0.79 -8.88 -12.05
CA ASP A 3 0.53 -9.46 -12.14
C ASP A 3 1.29 -9.17 -10.83
N LEU A 4 1.58 -10.23 -10.09
CA LEU A 4 2.27 -10.17 -8.80
C LEU A 4 3.78 -9.98 -8.94
N THR A 5 4.31 -10.10 -10.17
CA THR A 5 5.74 -9.92 -10.47
C THR A 5 6.08 -8.48 -10.86
N GLU A 6 5.06 -7.65 -11.12
CA GLU A 6 5.27 -6.24 -11.45
C GLU A 6 5.78 -5.45 -10.23
N PRO A 7 6.85 -4.64 -10.39
CA PRO A 7 7.34 -3.77 -9.34
C PRO A 7 6.24 -2.80 -8.87
N LEU A 8 6.42 -2.22 -7.68
CA LEU A 8 5.49 -1.19 -7.20
C LEU A 8 5.54 0.02 -8.13
N ASN A 9 4.37 0.43 -8.62
CA ASN A 9 4.28 1.69 -9.35
C ASN A 9 4.33 2.88 -8.37
N GLY A 10 4.50 4.09 -8.89
CA GLY A 10 4.61 5.31 -8.07
C GLY A 10 3.42 5.53 -7.13
N ARG A 11 2.20 5.15 -7.54
CA ARG A 11 1.00 5.30 -6.69
C ARG A 11 0.95 4.25 -5.59
N GLU A 12 1.32 3.00 -5.88
CA GLU A 12 1.44 1.94 -4.88
C GLU A 12 2.48 2.31 -3.82
N LEU A 13 3.65 2.81 -4.24
CA LEU A 13 4.71 3.26 -3.34
C LEU A 13 4.29 4.46 -2.49
N GLU A 14 3.62 5.45 -3.08
CA GLU A 14 3.12 6.61 -2.34
C GLU A 14 2.10 6.18 -1.27
N ILE A 15 1.19 5.28 -1.61
CA ILE A 15 0.22 4.74 -0.65
C ILE A 15 0.93 3.95 0.45
N LEU A 16 1.86 3.07 0.10
CA LEU A 16 2.65 2.29 1.07
C LEU A 16 3.38 3.19 2.08
N ARG A 17 4.02 4.27 1.63
CA ARG A 17 4.68 5.25 2.51
C ARG A 17 3.70 5.94 3.45
N ARG A 18 2.50 6.25 3.00
CA ARG A 18 1.46 6.85 3.85
C ARG A 18 0.90 5.86 4.87
N ILE A 19 0.77 4.60 4.48
CA ILE A 19 0.42 3.49 5.39
C ILE A 19 1.47 3.37 6.50
N ALA A 20 2.75 3.39 6.15
CA ALA A 20 3.85 3.31 7.11
C ALA A 20 3.87 4.49 8.10
N LYS A 21 3.37 5.67 7.68
CA LYS A 21 3.16 6.83 8.56
C LYS A 21 1.93 6.70 9.47
N GLY A 22 1.23 5.56 9.46
CA GLY A 22 0.04 5.33 10.29
C GLY A 22 -1.24 5.97 9.76
N GLN A 23 -1.28 6.42 8.51
CA GLN A 23 -2.48 7.06 7.95
C GLN A 23 -3.57 6.01 7.64
N SER A 24 -4.82 6.32 7.99
CA SER A 24 -6.00 5.53 7.63
C SER A 24 -6.36 5.68 6.15
N SER A 25 -7.16 4.76 5.60
CA SER A 25 -7.61 4.82 4.20
C SER A 25 -8.32 6.13 3.85
N THR A 26 -9.06 6.72 4.80
CA THR A 26 -9.76 8.01 4.61
C THR A 26 -8.76 9.16 4.56
N GLN A 27 -7.78 9.19 5.47
CA GLN A 27 -6.74 10.23 5.47
C GLN A 27 -5.87 10.17 4.21
N ILE A 28 -5.54 8.96 3.74
CA ILE A 28 -4.79 8.76 2.49
C ILE A 28 -5.65 9.23 1.31
N ALA A 29 -6.94 8.88 1.29
CA ALA A 29 -7.85 9.28 0.23
C ALA A 29 -7.96 10.81 0.13
N GLU A 30 -8.13 11.50 1.26
CA GLU A 30 -8.14 12.95 1.35
C GLU A 30 -6.83 13.56 0.83
N ALA A 31 -5.69 13.08 1.34
CA ALA A 31 -4.39 13.61 0.96
C ALA A 31 -4.04 13.40 -0.52
N LEU A 32 -4.63 12.40 -1.17
CA LEU A 32 -4.43 12.09 -2.59
C LEU A 32 -5.58 12.58 -3.49
N HIS A 33 -6.61 13.23 -2.93
CA HIS A 33 -7.85 13.59 -3.63
C HIS A 33 -8.53 12.38 -4.34
N LEU A 34 -8.52 11.23 -3.68
CA LEU A 34 -9.10 9.96 -4.15
C LEU A 34 -10.29 9.55 -3.30
N ARG A 35 -11.00 8.50 -3.74
CA ARG A 35 -12.05 7.86 -2.94
C ARG A 35 -11.42 6.85 -1.96
N PRO A 36 -11.96 6.69 -0.73
CA PRO A 36 -11.48 5.66 0.21
C PRO A 36 -11.46 4.24 -0.39
N ASN A 37 -12.46 3.90 -1.22
CA ASN A 37 -12.51 2.61 -1.91
C ASN A 37 -11.34 2.39 -2.87
N THR A 38 -10.84 3.46 -3.51
CA THR A 38 -9.65 3.39 -4.35
C THR A 38 -8.43 3.02 -3.50
N ILE A 39 -8.28 3.61 -2.31
CA ILE A 39 -7.19 3.27 -1.39
C ILE A 39 -7.31 1.84 -0.86
N LEU A 40 -8.52 1.38 -0.55
CA LEU A 40 -8.76 -0.02 -0.17
C LEU A 40 -8.36 -1.00 -1.28
N TRP A 41 -8.63 -0.66 -2.54
CA TRP A 41 -8.17 -1.46 -3.68
C TRP A 41 -6.65 -1.53 -3.75
N TYR A 42 -5.95 -0.40 -3.61
CA TYR A 42 -4.47 -0.38 -3.57
C TYR A 42 -3.91 -1.18 -2.39
N ARG A 43 -4.50 -1.09 -1.20
CA ARG A 43 -4.09 -1.87 -0.03
C ARG A 43 -4.22 -3.37 -0.25
N LYS A 44 -5.33 -3.82 -0.85
CA LYS A 44 -5.50 -5.23 -1.26
C LYS A 44 -4.42 -5.66 -2.25
N ARG A 45 -4.12 -4.81 -3.24
CA ARG A 45 -3.07 -5.07 -4.22
C ARG A 45 -1.68 -5.16 -3.58
N LEU A 46 -1.37 -4.28 -2.63
CA LEU A 46 -0.15 -4.33 -1.83
C LEU A 46 -0.06 -5.62 -1.00
N HIS A 47 -1.13 -6.00 -0.29
CA HIS A 47 -1.17 -7.26 0.45
C HIS A 47 -0.86 -8.47 -0.44
N LEU A 48 -1.44 -8.52 -1.64
CA LEU A 48 -1.18 -9.60 -2.60
C LEU A 48 0.27 -9.58 -3.12
N LYS A 49 0.82 -8.41 -3.44
CA LYS A 49 2.20 -8.29 -3.93
C LYS A 49 3.25 -8.64 -2.89
N PHE A 50 2.98 -8.33 -1.62
CA PHE A 50 3.88 -8.64 -0.50
C PHE A 50 3.60 -10.00 0.16
N ASP A 51 2.53 -10.68 -0.24
CA ASP A 51 2.03 -11.92 0.38
C ASP A 51 1.83 -11.81 1.90
N VAL A 52 1.06 -10.79 2.30
CA VAL A 52 0.80 -10.46 3.72
C VAL A 52 -0.68 -10.31 4.01
N HIS A 53 -1.07 -10.52 5.27
CA HIS A 53 -2.46 -10.51 5.72
C HIS A 53 -2.82 -9.27 6.54
N SER A 54 -1.82 -8.55 7.06
CA SER A 54 -2.02 -7.36 7.86
C SER A 54 -1.16 -6.17 7.40
N ILE A 55 -1.55 -4.99 7.88
CA ILE A 55 -0.81 -3.75 7.61
C ILE A 55 0.52 -3.72 8.35
N ALA A 56 0.58 -4.31 9.54
CA ALA A 56 1.83 -4.43 10.28
C ALA A 56 2.83 -5.27 9.49
N GLU A 57 2.41 -6.45 9.00
CA GLU A 57 3.23 -7.30 8.13
C GLU A 57 3.64 -6.58 6.84
N LEU A 58 2.72 -5.83 6.20
CA LEU A 58 3.04 -5.05 5.01
C LEU A 58 4.17 -4.03 5.27
N VAL A 59 4.10 -3.30 6.39
CA VAL A 59 5.09 -2.28 6.73
C VAL A 59 6.44 -2.93 7.08
N VAL A 60 6.43 -4.03 7.84
CA VAL A 60 7.64 -4.79 8.17
C VAL A 60 8.30 -5.30 6.89
N ALA A 61 7.56 -6.00 6.02
CA ALA A 61 8.09 -6.56 4.78
C ALA A 61 8.66 -5.47 3.84
N ALA A 62 7.97 -4.33 3.73
CA ALA A 62 8.46 -3.20 2.94
C ALA A 62 9.74 -2.56 3.51
N THR A 63 9.90 -2.56 4.84
CA THR A 63 11.09 -2.05 5.53
C THR A 63 12.28 -3.02 5.36
N GLU A 64 12.04 -4.32 5.52
CA GLU A 64 13.06 -5.37 5.34
C GLU A 64 13.60 -5.42 3.90
N GLN A 65 12.75 -5.12 2.92
CA GLN A 65 13.14 -5.00 1.51
C GLN A 65 13.78 -3.64 1.15
N GLY A 66 13.86 -2.68 2.09
CA GLY A 66 14.45 -1.36 1.86
C GLY A 66 13.62 -0.46 0.93
N ILE A 67 12.31 -0.72 0.79
CA ILE A 67 11.40 0.05 -0.07
C ILE A 67 10.97 1.36 0.61
N ILE A 68 10.83 1.33 1.93
CA ILE A 68 10.45 2.47 2.80
C ILE A 68 11.37 2.60 4.01
#